data_AF-A0AB33SCW4-F1
#
_entry.id   AF-A0AB33SCW4-F1
#
_cell.length_a   1.000
_cell.length_b   1.000
_cell.length_c   1.000
_cell.angle_alpha   90.00
_cell.angle_beta   90.00
_cell.angle_gamma   90.00
#
_symmetry.space_group_name_H-M   'P 1'
#
loop_
_entity.id
_entity.type
_entity.pdbx_description
1 polymer ?
#
loop_
_entity_poly.entity_id
_entity_poly.type
_entity_poly.pdbx_seq_one_letter_code
_entity_poly.pdbx_strand_id
1 'polypeptide(L)'
;MQRIIELRQQKTAIKNQMRDMLENAEKENRSLNDAEGAKFDELRAKAESLDKDISRLEAIADEERSKPGKSSQTTDPAELRNYILTGETRALSTGVPADGGYTVIPELNTEIMRMLADESTMRRICTVKKISSNEFKQLVSAGGATVNHGEEGKAREQTSTPQINEVSIKLYPVYAYPRTTQEIVDFSDVDILSWLTGEIGDTFTETEESDLVVGDGDKKAKGFLSVPRAEKNDKERDFGTLQVIKPSESLAWTSADPLIDLKFALRKKYRKNAV
;
A
#
# COMPACT_ATOMS: atom_id res chain seq x y z
N MET A 1 -21.56 -25.00 -5.69
CA MET A 1 -20.74 -25.22 -4.48
C MET A 1 -21.37 -26.17 -3.45
N GLN A 2 -22.67 -26.08 -3.12
CA GLN A 2 -23.31 -27.03 -2.18
C GLN A 2 -23.16 -28.51 -2.60
N ARG A 3 -23.35 -28.81 -3.89
CA ARG A 3 -23.15 -30.15 -4.46
C ARG A 3 -21.74 -30.72 -4.26
N ILE A 4 -20.69 -29.88 -4.32
CA ILE A 4 -19.29 -30.31 -4.11
C ILE A 4 -19.07 -30.67 -2.63
N ILE A 5 -19.63 -29.88 -1.72
CA ILE A 5 -19.52 -30.10 -0.28
C ILE A 5 -20.23 -31.41 0.11
N GLU A 6 -21.42 -31.66 -0.43
CA GLU A 6 -22.17 -32.91 -0.23
C GLU A 6 -21.38 -34.13 -0.73
N LEU A 7 -20.79 -34.06 -1.92
CA LEU A 7 -19.98 -35.15 -2.48
C LEU A 7 -18.72 -35.41 -1.65
N ARG A 8 -18.08 -34.36 -1.10
CA ARG A 8 -16.94 -34.51 -0.18
C ARG A 8 -17.34 -35.15 1.15
N GLN A 9 -18.51 -34.81 1.69
CA GLN A 9 -19.06 -35.45 2.89
C GLN A 9 -19.37 -36.94 2.64
N GLN A 10 -19.99 -37.28 1.51
CA GLN A 10 -20.25 -38.67 1.10
C GLN A 10 -18.96 -39.47 0.93
N LYS A 11 -17.94 -38.90 0.27
CA LYS A 11 -16.61 -39.53 0.15
C LYS A 11 -15.99 -39.80 1.53
N THR A 12 -16.07 -38.84 2.43
CA THR A 12 -15.51 -38.96 3.78
C THR A 12 -16.23 -40.04 4.58
N ALA A 13 -17.56 -40.11 4.47
CA ALA A 13 -18.35 -41.16 5.09
C ALA A 13 -17.98 -42.56 4.56
N ILE A 14 -17.82 -42.72 3.25
CA ILE A 14 -17.40 -43.99 2.63
C ILE A 14 -15.97 -44.37 3.05
N LYS A 15 -15.05 -43.41 3.14
CA LYS A 15 -13.69 -43.67 3.65
C LYS A 15 -13.67 -44.10 5.11
N ASN A 16 -14.53 -43.51 5.94
CA ASN A 16 -14.69 -43.92 7.33
C ASN A 16 -15.27 -45.34 7.42
N GLN A 17 -16.28 -45.68 6.60
CA GLN A 17 -16.82 -47.04 6.54
C GLN A 17 -15.77 -48.09 6.11
N MET A 18 -14.92 -47.76 5.13
CA MET A 18 -13.81 -48.63 4.73
C MET A 18 -12.77 -48.79 5.84
N ARG A 19 -12.49 -47.71 6.59
CA ARG A 19 -11.58 -47.73 7.75
C ARG A 19 -12.15 -48.56 8.90
N ASP A 20 -13.41 -48.39 9.24
CA ASP A 20 -14.09 -49.14 10.30
C ASP A 20 -14.15 -50.65 9.97
N MET A 21 -14.33 -50.99 8.70
CA MET A 21 -14.32 -52.38 8.24
C MET A 21 -12.93 -53.03 8.39
N LEU A 22 -11.86 -52.29 8.11
CA LEU A 22 -10.48 -52.75 8.35
C LEU A 22 -10.17 -52.84 9.85
N GLU A 23 -10.59 -51.85 10.64
CA GLU A 23 -10.34 -51.82 12.08
C GLU A 23 -11.10 -52.95 12.83
N ASN A 24 -12.30 -53.30 12.37
CA ASN A 24 -13.05 -54.43 12.92
C ASN A 24 -12.42 -55.78 12.54
N ALA A 25 -11.89 -55.93 11.33
CA ALA A 25 -11.15 -57.13 10.91
C ALA A 25 -9.85 -57.29 11.72
N GLU A 26 -9.13 -56.20 11.96
CA GLU A 26 -7.93 -56.17 12.82
C GLU A 26 -8.26 -56.53 14.29
N LYS A 27 -9.33 -55.98 14.86
CA LYS A 27 -9.78 -56.31 16.23
C LYS A 27 -10.15 -57.78 16.41
N GLU A 28 -10.62 -58.42 15.34
CA GLU A 28 -10.99 -59.84 15.33
C GLU A 28 -9.81 -60.77 14.92
N ASN A 29 -8.59 -60.22 14.78
CA ASN A 29 -7.37 -60.94 14.35
C ASN A 29 -7.58 -61.79 13.07
N ARG A 30 -8.45 -61.35 12.16
CA ARG A 30 -8.78 -62.05 10.90
C ARG A 30 -8.59 -61.15 9.69
N SER A 31 -8.30 -61.75 8.53
CA SER A 31 -8.42 -61.05 7.26
C SER A 31 -9.90 -60.84 6.92
N LEU A 32 -10.17 -59.82 6.10
CA LEU A 32 -11.49 -59.63 5.48
C LEU A 32 -11.99 -60.95 4.89
N ASN A 33 -13.23 -61.35 5.23
CA ASN A 33 -13.87 -62.50 4.60
C ASN A 33 -14.25 -62.15 3.14
N ASP A 34 -14.50 -63.14 2.27
CA ASP A 34 -14.82 -62.94 0.85
C ASP A 34 -15.97 -61.94 0.63
N ALA A 35 -16.98 -61.98 1.52
CA ALA A 35 -18.12 -61.05 1.49
C ALA A 35 -17.80 -59.62 1.97
N GLU A 36 -16.82 -59.46 2.85
CA GLU A 36 -16.35 -58.15 3.34
C GLU A 36 -15.35 -57.54 2.35
N GLY A 37 -14.50 -58.37 1.73
CA GLY A 37 -13.63 -57.97 0.61
C GLY A 37 -14.43 -57.45 -0.59
N ALA A 38 -15.48 -58.16 -1.00
CA ALA A 38 -16.36 -57.70 -2.07
C ALA A 38 -17.05 -56.35 -1.76
N LYS A 39 -17.46 -56.13 -0.51
CA LYS A 39 -18.04 -54.84 -0.06
C LYS A 39 -17.01 -53.72 -0.02
N PHE A 40 -15.78 -54.03 0.40
CA PHE A 40 -14.67 -53.07 0.39
C PHE A 40 -14.33 -52.63 -1.03
N ASP A 41 -14.26 -53.57 -1.97
CA ASP A 41 -14.01 -53.27 -3.38
C ASP A 41 -15.15 -52.45 -4.01
N GLU A 42 -16.41 -52.72 -3.64
CA GLU A 42 -17.56 -51.91 -4.06
C GLU A 42 -17.51 -50.48 -3.51
N LEU A 43 -17.18 -50.31 -2.22
CA LEU A 43 -17.02 -49.00 -1.59
C LEU A 43 -15.85 -48.22 -2.17
N ARG A 44 -14.75 -48.90 -2.51
CA ARG A 44 -13.61 -48.33 -3.22
C ARG A 44 -14.00 -47.85 -4.61
N ALA A 45 -14.73 -48.65 -5.38
CA ALA A 45 -15.22 -48.25 -6.70
C ALA A 45 -16.15 -47.03 -6.62
N LYS A 46 -17.03 -46.96 -5.59
CA LYS A 46 -17.87 -45.78 -5.32
C LYS A 46 -17.04 -44.56 -4.96
N ALA A 47 -16.01 -44.69 -4.12
CA ALA A 47 -15.11 -43.59 -3.79
C ALA A 47 -14.33 -43.08 -5.03
N GLU A 48 -13.87 -43.97 -5.90
CA GLU A 48 -13.21 -43.60 -7.16
C GLU A 48 -14.16 -42.90 -8.14
N SER A 49 -15.44 -43.27 -8.17
CA SER A 49 -16.46 -42.57 -8.97
C SER A 49 -16.74 -41.16 -8.45
N LEU A 50 -16.87 -41.01 -7.13
CA LEU A 50 -17.04 -39.71 -6.48
C LEU A 50 -15.83 -38.79 -6.70
N ASP A 51 -14.61 -39.35 -6.73
CA ASP A 51 -13.39 -38.58 -6.98
C ASP A 51 -13.34 -38.03 -8.41
N LYS A 52 -13.81 -38.81 -9.39
CA LYS A 52 -13.96 -38.34 -10.76
C LYS A 52 -14.99 -37.23 -10.87
N ASP A 53 -16.12 -37.34 -10.16
CA ASP A 53 -17.18 -36.33 -10.20
C ASP A 53 -16.79 -35.04 -9.47
N ILE A 54 -16.09 -35.14 -8.33
CA ILE A 54 -15.51 -33.99 -7.63
C ILE A 54 -14.51 -33.28 -8.53
N SER A 55 -13.59 -34.01 -9.19
CA SER A 55 -12.58 -33.43 -10.07
C SER A 55 -13.19 -32.70 -11.27
N ARG A 56 -14.28 -33.24 -11.85
CA ARG A 56 -15.02 -32.59 -12.95
C ARG A 56 -15.72 -31.31 -12.48
N LEU A 57 -16.36 -31.35 -11.31
CA LEU A 57 -17.07 -30.19 -10.76
C LEU A 57 -16.10 -29.09 -10.31
N GLU A 58 -14.92 -29.46 -9.82
CA GLU A 58 -13.84 -28.52 -9.49
C GLU A 58 -13.27 -27.87 -10.75
N ALA A 59 -13.03 -28.63 -11.83
CA ALA A 59 -12.60 -28.07 -13.10
C ALA A 59 -13.61 -27.05 -13.67
N ILE A 60 -14.90 -27.34 -13.59
CA ILE A 60 -15.97 -26.41 -14.00
C ILE A 60 -16.00 -25.18 -13.09
N ALA A 61 -15.85 -25.36 -11.78
CA ALA A 61 -15.81 -24.25 -10.83
C ALA A 61 -14.58 -23.34 -11.02
N ASP A 62 -13.43 -23.92 -11.36
CA ASP A 62 -12.20 -23.19 -11.66
C ASP A 62 -12.29 -22.46 -13.00
N GLU A 63 -12.93 -23.04 -14.02
CA GLU A 63 -13.26 -22.35 -15.28
C GLU A 63 -14.25 -21.20 -15.07
N GLU A 64 -15.24 -21.36 -14.19
CA GLU A 64 -16.14 -20.27 -13.79
C GLU A 64 -15.41 -19.17 -13.00
N ARG A 65 -14.41 -19.53 -12.20
CA ARG A 65 -13.56 -18.61 -11.43
C ARG A 65 -12.53 -17.88 -12.30
N SER A 66 -12.09 -18.49 -13.41
CA SER A 66 -11.14 -17.90 -14.36
C SER A 66 -11.79 -16.96 -15.38
N LYS A 67 -13.13 -16.86 -15.43
CA LYS A 67 -13.80 -15.86 -16.27
C LYS A 67 -13.65 -14.47 -15.64
N PRO A 68 -13.10 -13.47 -16.36
CA PRO A 68 -13.03 -12.10 -15.85
C PRO A 68 -14.45 -11.56 -15.70
N GLY A 69 -14.80 -11.09 -14.49
CA GLY A 69 -16.03 -10.33 -14.24
C GLY A 69 -17.12 -10.95 -13.35
N LYS A 70 -16.89 -12.11 -12.69
CA LYS A 70 -17.80 -12.58 -11.61
C LYS A 70 -17.07 -12.69 -10.28
N SER A 71 -17.23 -11.67 -9.45
CA SER A 71 -16.91 -11.71 -8.02
C SER A 71 -17.67 -12.86 -7.36
N SER A 72 -16.98 -13.91 -6.93
CA SER A 72 -17.54 -14.93 -6.06
C SER A 72 -17.73 -14.33 -4.67
N GLN A 73 -18.93 -13.82 -4.38
CA GLN A 73 -19.39 -13.63 -3.00
C GLN A 73 -19.60 -15.00 -2.38
N THR A 74 -18.54 -15.61 -1.87
CA THR A 74 -18.63 -16.67 -0.87
C THR A 74 -18.39 -16.03 0.48
N THR A 75 -19.44 -15.47 1.06
CA THR A 75 -19.50 -15.22 2.50
C THR A 75 -19.49 -16.57 3.18
N ASP A 76 -18.38 -16.89 3.84
CA ASP A 76 -18.28 -18.06 4.71
C ASP A 76 -19.39 -17.96 5.78
N PRO A 77 -20.24 -18.98 5.99
CA PRO A 77 -21.30 -18.95 7.00
C PRO A 77 -20.81 -18.61 8.42
N ALA A 78 -19.52 -18.82 8.71
CA ALA A 78 -18.89 -18.42 9.96
C ALA A 78 -18.76 -16.89 10.12
N GLU A 79 -18.42 -16.19 9.05
CA GLU A 79 -18.28 -14.73 9.02
C GLU A 79 -19.63 -14.02 9.20
N LEU A 80 -20.67 -14.57 8.55
CA LEU A 80 -22.03 -14.04 8.65
C LEU A 80 -22.61 -14.19 10.07
N ARG A 81 -22.28 -15.29 10.77
CA ARG A 81 -22.69 -15.51 12.15
C ARG A 81 -22.04 -14.54 13.13
N ASN A 82 -20.76 -14.21 12.94
CA ASN A 82 -20.07 -13.26 13.81
C ASN A 82 -20.58 -11.84 13.59
N TYR A 83 -20.83 -11.43 12.35
CA TYR A 83 -21.42 -10.12 12.03
C TYR A 83 -22.79 -9.92 12.71
N ILE A 84 -23.65 -10.94 12.69
CA ILE A 84 -24.97 -10.90 13.33
C ILE A 84 -24.86 -10.82 14.86
N LEU A 85 -23.83 -11.44 15.47
CA LEU A 85 -23.69 -11.50 16.93
C LEU A 85 -23.05 -10.26 17.54
N THR A 86 -22.08 -9.64 16.85
CA THR A 86 -21.25 -8.57 17.44
C THR A 86 -21.37 -7.24 16.72
N GLY A 87 -21.97 -7.17 15.52
CA GLY A 87 -22.11 -5.92 14.74
C GLY A 87 -20.79 -5.32 14.24
N GLU A 88 -19.65 -5.84 14.69
CA GLU A 88 -18.31 -5.47 14.25
C GLU A 88 -17.78 -6.50 13.25
N THR A 89 -17.51 -6.06 12.02
CA THR A 89 -16.51 -6.72 11.19
C THR A 89 -15.18 -6.54 11.89
N ARG A 90 -14.68 -7.59 12.55
CA ARG A 90 -13.36 -7.56 13.21
C ARG A 90 -12.34 -6.91 12.29
N ALA A 91 -11.59 -5.97 12.86
CA ALA A 91 -10.50 -5.27 12.21
C ALA A 91 -9.66 -6.26 11.39
N LEU A 92 -9.76 -6.12 10.06
CA LEU A 92 -8.91 -6.79 9.08
C LEU A 92 -7.47 -6.39 9.40
N SER A 93 -6.79 -7.22 10.17
CA SER A 93 -5.37 -7.05 10.46
C SER A 93 -4.60 -7.24 9.18
N THR A 94 -3.89 -6.21 8.73
CA THR A 94 -3.04 -6.23 7.54
C THR A 94 -1.83 -7.18 7.66
N GLY A 95 -1.67 -7.87 8.79
CA GLY A 95 -0.56 -8.77 9.08
C GLY A 95 -0.75 -10.22 8.61
N VAL A 96 -1.96 -10.63 8.21
CA VAL A 96 -2.23 -12.03 7.80
C VAL A 96 -2.86 -12.05 6.40
N PRO A 97 -2.11 -12.44 5.35
CA PRO A 97 -2.59 -12.48 3.97
C PRO A 97 -3.78 -13.41 3.71
N ALA A 98 -4.16 -14.26 4.67
CA ALA A 98 -5.18 -15.29 4.53
C ALA A 98 -6.63 -14.81 4.84
N ASP A 99 -6.80 -13.66 5.50
CA ASP A 99 -8.12 -13.19 5.97
C ASP A 99 -8.81 -12.23 4.99
N GLY A 100 -8.73 -12.49 3.68
CA GLY A 100 -9.58 -11.79 2.70
C GLY A 100 -9.22 -10.32 2.41
N GLY A 101 -8.05 -9.84 2.84
CA GLY A 101 -7.56 -8.47 2.62
C GLY A 101 -7.31 -8.04 1.16
N TYR A 102 -7.74 -8.82 0.18
CA TYR A 102 -7.54 -8.56 -1.25
C TYR A 102 -8.80 -8.11 -1.99
N THR A 103 -9.96 -8.03 -1.35
CA THR A 103 -11.22 -7.98 -2.12
C THR A 103 -11.73 -6.59 -2.48
N VAL A 104 -11.23 -5.49 -1.88
CA VAL A 104 -11.66 -4.12 -2.27
C VAL A 104 -10.54 -3.05 -2.26
N ILE A 105 -9.35 -3.34 -1.75
CA ILE A 105 -8.39 -2.28 -1.37
C ILE A 105 -7.40 -1.80 -2.49
N PRO A 106 -7.02 -2.56 -3.52
CA PRO A 106 -6.05 -2.05 -4.50
C PRO A 106 -6.65 -1.05 -5.49
N GLU A 107 -7.91 -1.22 -5.89
CA GLU A 107 -8.52 -0.40 -6.96
C GLU A 107 -8.87 1.01 -6.45
N LEU A 108 -9.57 1.12 -5.31
CA LEU A 108 -9.86 2.38 -4.64
C LEU A 108 -8.57 3.16 -4.29
N ASN A 109 -7.56 2.47 -3.75
CA ASN A 109 -6.28 3.10 -3.44
C ASN A 109 -5.56 3.59 -4.71
N THR A 110 -5.67 2.87 -5.82
CA THR A 110 -5.09 3.30 -7.11
C THR A 110 -5.83 4.52 -7.65
N GLU A 111 -7.15 4.57 -7.49
CA GLU A 111 -7.98 5.71 -7.90
C GLU A 111 -7.69 6.96 -7.07
N ILE A 112 -7.67 6.84 -5.73
CA ILE A 112 -7.29 7.94 -4.84
C ILE A 112 -5.86 8.42 -5.14
N MET A 113 -4.91 7.49 -5.33
CA MET A 113 -3.54 7.87 -5.69
C MET A 113 -3.43 8.56 -7.05
N ARG A 114 -4.33 8.26 -7.99
CA ARG A 114 -4.43 8.93 -9.27
C ARG A 114 -4.99 10.34 -9.11
N MET A 115 -6.13 10.49 -8.43
CA MET A 115 -6.73 11.80 -8.11
C MET A 115 -5.71 12.72 -7.44
N LEU A 116 -5.03 12.18 -6.43
CA LEU A 116 -4.03 12.90 -5.65
C LEU A 116 -2.78 13.28 -6.47
N ALA A 117 -2.42 12.51 -7.50
CA ALA A 117 -1.32 12.87 -8.41
C ALA A 117 -1.73 13.94 -9.44
N ASP A 118 -2.99 13.94 -9.86
CA ASP A 118 -3.54 14.88 -10.85
C ASP A 118 -3.83 16.25 -10.21
N GLU A 119 -4.32 16.27 -8.97
CA GLU A 119 -4.73 17.50 -8.26
C GLU A 119 -3.61 18.14 -7.45
N SER A 120 -2.74 17.35 -6.80
CA SER A 120 -1.68 17.90 -5.95
C SER A 120 -0.61 18.61 -6.77
N THR A 121 -0.53 19.93 -6.60
CA THR A 121 0.49 20.79 -7.19
C THR A 121 1.89 20.41 -6.70
N MET A 122 2.02 20.04 -5.42
CA MET A 122 3.28 19.64 -4.82
C MET A 122 3.80 18.34 -5.42
N ARG A 123 2.94 17.34 -5.64
CA ARG A 123 3.36 16.07 -6.27
C ARG A 123 3.81 16.23 -7.73
N ARG A 124 3.32 17.25 -8.44
CA ARG A 124 3.76 17.56 -9.81
C ARG A 124 5.16 18.18 -9.86
N ILE A 125 5.56 18.92 -8.82
CA ILE A 125 6.85 19.62 -8.76
C ILE A 125 7.90 18.76 -8.05
N CYS A 126 7.50 17.97 -7.05
CA CYS A 126 8.38 17.14 -6.25
C CYS A 126 8.63 15.75 -6.87
N THR A 127 9.74 15.11 -6.48
CA THR A 127 10.02 13.73 -6.88
C THR A 127 9.34 12.76 -5.93
N VAL A 128 8.36 12.00 -6.43
CA VAL A 128 7.68 10.94 -5.67
C VAL A 128 8.49 9.64 -5.73
N LYS A 129 8.81 9.07 -4.57
CA LYS A 129 9.49 7.76 -4.45
C LYS A 129 8.63 6.77 -3.68
N LYS A 130 8.45 5.57 -4.25
CA LYS A 130 7.83 4.44 -3.56
C LYS A 130 8.87 3.80 -2.64
N ILE A 131 8.53 3.59 -1.37
CA ILE A 131 9.40 2.97 -0.38
C ILE A 131 8.65 1.87 0.36
N SER A 132 9.41 0.92 0.93
CA SER A 132 8.89 -0.20 1.73
C SER A 132 9.26 -0.09 3.21
N SER A 133 9.76 1.06 3.65
CA SER A 133 10.16 1.37 5.03
C SER A 133 9.41 2.59 5.57
N ASN A 134 9.37 2.75 6.89
CA ASN A 134 8.74 3.92 7.54
C ASN A 134 9.61 5.19 7.49
N GLU A 135 10.83 5.08 6.98
CA GLU A 135 11.78 6.18 6.86
C GLU A 135 12.53 6.05 5.53
N PHE A 136 12.63 7.16 4.81
CA PHE A 136 13.47 7.30 3.63
C PHE A 136 14.76 8.04 3.99
N LYS A 137 15.90 7.43 3.72
CA LYS A 137 17.22 8.01 3.99
C LYS A 137 17.96 8.19 2.68
N GLN A 138 18.53 9.37 2.48
CA GLN A 138 19.36 9.68 1.33
C GLN A 138 20.61 10.45 1.73
N LEU A 139 21.75 9.97 1.27
CA LEU A 139 23.02 10.68 1.38
C LEU A 139 23.08 11.77 0.32
N VAL A 140 23.35 13.00 0.74
CA VAL A 140 23.48 14.18 -0.11
C VAL A 140 24.87 14.76 0.07
N SER A 141 25.60 14.95 -1.03
CA SER A 141 26.88 15.66 -0.96
C SER A 141 26.64 17.15 -0.83
N ALA A 142 27.21 17.76 0.21
CA ALA A 142 27.22 19.22 0.41
C ALA A 142 28.21 19.95 -0.53
N GLY A 143 28.97 19.20 -1.35
CA GLY A 143 30.04 19.75 -2.16
C GLY A 143 31.25 20.14 -1.32
N GLY A 144 32.05 21.10 -1.80
CA GLY A 144 33.25 21.59 -1.10
C GLY A 144 34.58 21.07 -1.65
N ALA A 145 34.56 20.29 -2.75
CA ALA A 145 35.79 19.99 -3.48
C ALA A 145 36.41 21.29 -4.01
N THR A 146 37.66 21.54 -3.63
CA THR A 146 38.47 22.61 -4.21
C THR A 146 39.39 22.04 -5.28
N VAL A 147 39.61 22.80 -6.35
CA VAL A 147 40.57 22.45 -7.40
C VAL A 147 41.58 23.58 -7.46
N ASN A 148 42.85 23.22 -7.31
CA ASN A 148 43.95 24.19 -7.34
C ASN A 148 44.78 23.96 -8.61
N HIS A 149 45.26 25.06 -9.21
CA HIS A 149 46.20 25.00 -10.31
C HIS A 149 47.61 24.77 -9.75
N GLY A 150 48.33 23.79 -10.31
CA GLY A 150 49.72 23.52 -9.95
C GLY A 150 50.70 24.39 -10.74
N GLU A 151 51.81 24.75 -10.12
CA GLU A 151 52.96 25.42 -10.75
C GLU A 151 54.20 24.51 -10.65
N GLU A 152 55.08 24.53 -11.64
CA GLU A 152 56.29 23.71 -11.66
C GLU A 152 57.25 24.13 -10.53
N GLY A 153 57.76 23.16 -9.77
CA GLY A 153 58.70 23.40 -8.67
C GLY A 153 58.07 23.78 -7.32
N LYS A 154 56.74 23.94 -7.22
CA LYS A 154 56.05 24.17 -5.93
C LYS A 154 55.38 22.91 -5.39
N ALA A 155 55.39 22.75 -4.07
CA ALA A 155 54.68 21.67 -3.39
C ALA A 155 53.17 21.84 -3.57
N ARG A 156 52.48 20.74 -3.89
CA ARG A 156 51.01 20.73 -4.05
C ARG A 156 50.37 20.60 -2.67
N GLU A 157 49.55 21.59 -2.30
CA GLU A 157 48.75 21.53 -1.07
C GLU A 157 47.54 20.61 -1.22
N GLN A 158 47.08 20.03 -0.12
CA GLN A 158 45.88 19.20 -0.10
C GLN A 158 44.63 20.04 -0.41
N THR A 159 43.80 19.56 -1.32
CA THR A 159 42.50 20.15 -1.61
C THR A 159 41.44 19.67 -0.61
N SER A 160 40.42 20.49 -0.38
CA SER A 160 39.31 20.14 0.49
C SER A 160 38.49 18.98 -0.09
N THR A 161 38.07 18.05 0.77
CA THR A 161 37.26 16.90 0.39
C THR A 161 35.76 17.22 0.50
N PRO A 162 34.91 16.69 -0.41
CA PRO A 162 33.47 16.86 -0.30
C PRO A 162 32.92 16.28 0.99
N GLN A 163 32.05 17.03 1.67
CA GLN A 163 31.30 16.53 2.83
C GLN A 163 30.00 15.84 2.35
N ILE A 164 29.58 14.80 3.06
CA ILE A 164 28.33 14.07 2.81
C ILE A 164 27.46 14.21 4.06
N ASN A 165 26.19 14.57 3.86
CA ASN A 165 25.19 14.65 4.91
C ASN A 165 24.07 13.63 4.64
N GLU A 166 23.51 13.06 5.69
CA GLU A 166 22.32 12.21 5.61
C GLU A 166 21.06 13.06 5.77
N VAL A 167 20.13 12.92 4.83
CA VAL A 167 18.78 13.47 4.94
C VAL A 167 17.83 12.31 5.20
N SER A 168 17.11 12.35 6.31
CA SER A 168 16.06 11.40 6.62
C SER A 168 14.68 12.04 6.57
N ILE A 169 13.71 11.30 6.02
CA ILE A 169 12.31 11.69 5.91
C ILE A 169 11.50 10.56 6.54
N LYS A 170 10.83 10.86 7.65
CA LYS A 170 9.94 9.92 8.33
C LYS A 170 8.54 9.99 7.70
N LEU A 171 7.92 8.84 7.50
CA LEU A 171 6.57 8.75 6.97
C LEU A 171 5.56 8.61 8.11
N TYR A 172 4.43 9.29 7.94
CA TYR A 172 3.30 9.22 8.86
C TYR A 172 2.06 8.81 8.08
N PRO A 173 1.25 7.87 8.62
CA PRO A 173 0.01 7.46 7.97
C PRO A 173 -1.04 8.57 8.08
N VAL A 174 -1.77 8.79 6.98
CA VAL A 174 -2.98 9.63 6.93
C VAL A 174 -4.17 8.69 6.71
N TYR A 175 -5.28 8.91 7.40
CA TYR A 175 -6.45 8.06 7.35
C TYR A 175 -7.75 8.86 7.45
N ALA A 176 -8.82 8.36 6.83
CA ALA A 176 -10.18 8.80 7.06
C ALA A 176 -11.09 7.57 7.21
N TYR A 177 -12.02 7.61 8.17
CA TYR A 177 -13.01 6.56 8.42
C TYR A 177 -14.43 7.13 8.38
N PRO A 178 -14.95 7.46 7.19
CA PRO A 178 -16.34 7.88 7.08
C PRO A 178 -17.27 6.69 7.32
N ARG A 179 -18.35 6.93 8.07
CA ARG A 179 -19.37 5.92 8.39
C ARG A 179 -20.64 6.22 7.61
N THR A 180 -21.11 5.24 6.83
CA THR A 180 -22.41 5.28 6.15
C THR A 180 -23.27 4.07 6.55
N THR A 181 -24.59 4.17 6.38
CA THR A 181 -25.50 3.04 6.64
C THR A 181 -25.81 2.30 5.35
N GLN A 182 -26.07 0.99 5.45
CA GLN A 182 -26.42 0.17 4.28
C GLN A 182 -27.71 0.66 3.60
N GLU A 183 -28.68 1.11 4.38
CA GLU A 183 -29.93 1.68 3.84
C GLU A 183 -29.66 2.91 2.96
N ILE A 184 -28.73 3.77 3.35
CA ILE A 184 -28.37 4.94 2.54
C ILE A 184 -27.67 4.51 1.24
N VAL A 185 -26.84 3.47 1.28
CA VAL A 185 -26.16 2.96 0.08
C VAL A 185 -27.15 2.30 -0.89
N ASP A 186 -28.13 1.55 -0.36
CA ASP A 186 -29.06 0.76 -1.18
C ASP A 186 -30.29 1.56 -1.66
N PHE A 187 -30.71 2.58 -0.93
CA PHE A 187 -31.91 3.38 -1.23
C PHE A 187 -31.62 4.82 -1.70
N SER A 188 -30.34 5.18 -1.85
CA SER A 188 -29.98 6.46 -2.43
C SER A 188 -30.13 6.43 -3.96
N ASP A 189 -30.82 7.41 -4.51
CA ASP A 189 -30.86 7.66 -5.96
C ASP A 189 -29.51 8.20 -6.51
N VAL A 190 -28.56 8.49 -5.62
CA VAL A 190 -27.22 9.01 -5.91
C VAL A 190 -26.17 7.96 -5.52
N ASP A 191 -25.10 7.83 -6.31
CA ASP A 191 -23.94 7.00 -5.97
C ASP A 191 -23.12 7.61 -4.83
N ILE A 192 -23.50 7.26 -3.60
CA ILE A 192 -22.88 7.77 -2.37
C ILE A 192 -21.46 7.24 -2.20
N LEU A 193 -21.14 6.05 -2.70
CA LEU A 193 -19.79 5.50 -2.57
C LEU A 193 -18.80 6.23 -3.46
N SER A 194 -19.19 6.53 -4.71
CA SER A 194 -18.37 7.34 -5.61
C SER A 194 -18.21 8.77 -5.09
N TRP A 195 -19.30 9.41 -4.65
CA TRP A 195 -19.24 10.74 -4.06
C TRP A 195 -18.32 10.79 -2.82
N LEU A 196 -18.47 9.82 -1.91
CA LEU A 196 -17.65 9.74 -0.71
C LEU A 196 -16.18 9.49 -1.04
N THR A 197 -15.89 8.69 -2.07
CA THR A 197 -14.51 8.46 -2.53
C THR A 197 -13.89 9.74 -3.07
N GLY A 198 -14.64 10.55 -3.83
CA GLY A 198 -14.19 11.86 -4.30
C GLY A 198 -13.88 12.81 -3.15
N GLU A 199 -14.81 12.98 -2.20
CA GLU A 199 -14.60 13.85 -1.03
C GLU A 199 -13.42 13.43 -0.15
N ILE A 200 -13.21 12.12 0.02
CA ILE A 200 -12.00 11.61 0.69
C ILE A 200 -10.75 11.95 -0.12
N GLY A 201 -10.79 11.79 -1.45
CA GLY A 201 -9.69 12.16 -2.33
C GLY A 201 -9.28 13.63 -2.17
N ASP A 202 -10.26 14.53 -2.26
CA ASP A 202 -10.07 15.98 -2.17
C ASP A 202 -9.48 16.37 -0.81
N THR A 203 -10.06 15.85 0.29
CA THR A 203 -9.57 16.14 1.65
C THR A 203 -8.16 15.58 1.90
N PHE A 204 -7.80 14.44 1.30
CA PHE A 204 -6.43 13.92 1.34
C PHE A 204 -5.46 14.83 0.58
N THR A 205 -5.86 15.31 -0.60
CA THR A 205 -5.05 16.25 -1.40
C THR A 205 -4.78 17.54 -0.60
N GLU A 206 -5.82 18.17 -0.05
CA GLU A 206 -5.69 19.41 0.73
C GLU A 206 -4.81 19.22 1.98
N THR A 207 -5.02 18.12 2.71
CA THR A 207 -4.25 17.82 3.93
C THR A 207 -2.78 17.59 3.59
N GLU A 208 -2.50 16.80 2.55
CA GLU A 208 -1.12 16.54 2.12
C GLU A 208 -0.43 17.82 1.65
N GLU A 209 -1.09 18.65 0.85
CA GLU A 209 -0.51 19.91 0.37
C GLU A 209 -0.18 20.86 1.52
N SER A 210 -1.10 21.02 2.48
CA SER A 210 -0.86 21.82 3.69
C SER A 210 0.32 21.29 4.50
N ASP A 211 0.40 19.98 4.69
CA ASP A 211 1.49 19.34 5.44
C ASP A 211 2.85 19.49 4.73
N LEU A 212 2.88 19.40 3.40
CA LEU A 212 4.10 19.60 2.61
C LEU A 212 4.58 21.05 2.61
N VAL A 213 3.69 22.03 2.81
CA VAL A 213 4.05 23.46 2.84
C VAL A 213 4.44 23.90 4.25
N VAL A 214 3.57 23.69 5.24
CA VAL A 214 3.66 24.29 6.60
C VAL A 214 3.80 23.24 7.70
N GLY A 215 3.77 21.94 7.39
CA GLY A 215 3.82 20.89 8.41
C GLY A 215 5.01 21.01 9.38
N ASP A 216 4.79 20.71 10.65
CA ASP A 216 5.76 20.87 11.74
C ASP A 216 6.68 19.66 11.94
N GLY A 217 6.36 18.51 11.30
CA GLY A 217 7.09 17.25 11.44
C GLY A 217 6.66 16.37 12.62
N ASP A 218 5.70 16.79 13.45
CA ASP A 218 5.12 15.98 14.53
C ASP A 218 3.89 15.23 14.03
N LYS A 219 4.06 13.92 13.79
CA LYS A 219 3.04 13.02 13.24
C LYS A 219 2.47 13.42 11.87
N LYS A 220 3.09 14.39 11.19
CA LYS A 220 2.80 14.83 9.83
C LYS A 220 4.09 15.21 9.10
N ALA A 221 4.00 15.48 7.80
CA ALA A 221 5.18 15.84 7.01
C ALA A 221 5.83 17.12 7.59
N LYS A 222 7.16 17.23 7.44
CA LYS A 222 7.86 18.48 7.74
C LYS A 222 7.86 19.35 6.49
N GLY A 223 7.07 20.41 6.50
CA GLY A 223 6.90 21.30 5.37
C GLY A 223 8.14 22.12 5.07
N PHE A 224 8.32 22.54 3.81
CA PHE A 224 9.51 23.28 3.40
C PHE A 224 9.61 24.68 4.05
N LEU A 225 8.49 25.28 4.48
CA LEU A 225 8.51 26.57 5.19
C LEU A 225 8.92 26.45 6.67
N SER A 226 8.83 25.25 7.25
CA SER A 226 9.15 24.95 8.65
C SER A 226 10.64 24.64 8.87
N VAL A 227 11.44 24.65 7.79
CA VAL A 227 12.89 24.51 7.84
C VAL A 227 13.53 25.82 8.31
N PRO A 228 14.61 25.82 9.12
CA PRO A 228 15.26 27.05 9.57
C PRO A 228 15.70 27.92 8.40
N ARG A 229 15.54 29.25 8.52
CA ARG A 229 15.79 30.22 7.44
C ARG A 229 16.89 31.19 7.83
N ALA A 230 17.78 31.52 6.88
CA ALA A 230 18.88 32.45 7.08
C ALA A 230 19.10 33.33 5.84
N GLU A 231 19.67 34.53 6.02
CA GLU A 231 20.03 35.43 4.91
C GLU A 231 21.42 35.10 4.32
N LYS A 232 22.13 34.11 4.90
CA LYS A 232 23.46 33.70 4.48
C LYS A 232 23.46 33.09 3.07
N ASN A 233 24.52 33.38 2.32
CA ASN A 233 24.76 32.80 1.02
C ASN A 233 25.08 31.30 1.10
N ASP A 234 24.85 30.58 0.00
CA ASP A 234 25.09 29.14 -0.18
C ASP A 234 26.45 28.58 0.27
N LYS A 235 27.51 29.40 0.34
CA LYS A 235 28.85 28.95 0.76
C LYS A 235 29.07 29.06 2.28
N GLU A 236 28.28 29.88 2.96
CA GLU A 236 28.40 30.18 4.40
C GLU A 236 27.20 29.65 5.21
N ARG A 237 26.18 29.16 4.51
CA ARG A 237 24.93 28.67 5.06
C ARG A 237 25.06 27.21 5.49
N ASP A 238 24.65 26.93 6.73
CA ASP A 238 24.66 25.58 7.27
C ASP A 238 23.68 24.67 6.52
N PHE A 239 24.07 23.40 6.33
CA PHE A 239 23.23 22.40 5.67
C PHE A 239 21.90 22.24 6.42
N GLY A 240 20.80 22.16 5.68
CA GLY A 240 19.46 22.02 6.27
C GLY A 240 18.81 23.33 6.72
N THR A 241 19.40 24.48 6.43
CA THR A 241 18.72 25.78 6.50
C THR A 241 18.30 26.21 5.09
N LEU A 242 17.35 27.14 4.90
CA LEU A 242 16.96 27.72 3.61
C LEU A 242 17.35 29.20 3.53
N GLN A 243 17.73 29.68 2.34
CA GLN A 243 18.02 31.09 2.14
C GLN A 243 16.72 31.90 2.06
N VAL A 244 16.65 33.03 2.75
CA VAL A 244 15.60 34.03 2.58
C VAL A 244 16.22 35.31 2.08
N ILE A 245 15.58 35.91 1.07
CA ILE A 245 15.90 37.24 0.59
C ILE A 245 14.79 38.15 1.09
N LYS A 246 15.16 39.14 1.91
CA LYS A 246 14.24 40.19 2.34
C LYS A 246 14.43 41.40 1.42
N PRO A 247 13.36 42.00 0.90
CA PRO A 247 13.46 43.29 0.24
C PRO A 247 13.99 44.33 1.24
N SER A 248 14.79 45.28 0.76
CA SER A 248 15.55 46.24 1.59
C SER A 248 14.68 47.23 2.37
N GLU A 249 13.38 47.29 2.09
CA GLU A 249 12.41 48.07 2.87
C GLU A 249 11.11 47.28 3.02
N SER A 250 10.46 47.42 4.18
CA SER A 250 9.36 46.58 4.66
C SER A 250 8.14 46.45 3.74
N LEU A 251 8.01 47.26 2.68
CA LEU A 251 6.86 47.27 1.76
C LEU A 251 7.27 47.85 0.39
N ALA A 252 7.91 47.06 -0.47
CA ALA A 252 8.04 47.42 -1.88
C ALA A 252 8.12 46.18 -2.78
N TRP A 253 7.08 45.34 -2.74
CA TRP A 253 6.75 44.45 -3.87
C TRP A 253 6.19 45.25 -5.08
N THR A 254 6.62 46.52 -5.21
CA THR A 254 6.20 47.46 -6.24
C THR A 254 7.03 47.31 -7.53
N SER A 255 8.15 46.59 -7.48
CA SER A 255 8.93 46.20 -8.65
C SER A 255 9.20 44.69 -8.67
N ALA A 256 9.48 44.15 -9.86
CA ALA A 256 9.80 42.74 -10.06
C ALA A 256 11.26 42.39 -9.72
N ASP A 257 12.08 43.38 -9.34
CA ASP A 257 13.52 43.19 -9.10
C ASP A 257 13.82 42.16 -7.99
N PRO A 258 13.10 42.12 -6.85
CA PRO A 258 13.32 41.11 -5.82
C PRO A 258 13.09 39.67 -6.31
N LEU A 259 12.19 39.46 -7.28
CA LEU A 259 11.94 38.14 -7.88
C LEU A 259 13.08 37.75 -8.84
N ILE A 260 13.66 38.73 -9.53
CA ILE A 260 14.83 38.53 -10.39
C ILE A 260 16.04 38.15 -9.52
N ASP A 261 16.26 38.87 -8.42
CA ASP A 261 17.33 38.57 -7.47
C ASP A 261 17.16 37.17 -6.85
N LEU A 262 15.92 36.78 -6.51
CA LEU A 262 15.62 35.42 -6.04
C LEU A 262 15.99 34.35 -7.07
N LYS A 263 15.66 34.57 -8.34
CA LYS A 263 16.04 33.65 -9.42
C LYS A 263 17.56 33.54 -9.54
N PHE A 264 18.30 34.65 -9.44
CA PHE A 264 19.76 34.66 -9.59
C PHE A 264 20.52 34.20 -8.35
N ALA A 265 19.91 34.24 -7.16
CA ALA A 265 20.44 33.61 -5.96
C ALA A 265 20.54 32.07 -6.10
N LEU A 266 19.63 31.46 -6.87
CA LEU A 266 19.68 30.02 -7.13
C LEU A 266 20.84 29.65 -8.08
N ARG A 267 21.61 28.62 -7.69
CA ARG A 267 22.73 28.13 -8.53
C ARG A 267 22.24 27.74 -9.93
N LYS A 268 23.08 28.02 -10.93
CA LYS A 268 22.78 27.78 -12.36
C LYS A 268 22.28 26.35 -12.66
N LYS A 269 22.79 25.34 -11.95
CA LYS A 269 22.38 23.94 -12.09
C LYS A 269 20.89 23.72 -11.76
N TYR A 270 20.37 24.43 -10.76
CA TYR A 270 18.99 24.25 -10.27
C TYR A 270 17.99 25.19 -10.96
N ARG A 271 18.44 26.23 -11.67
CA ARG A 271 17.58 27.19 -12.36
C ARG A 271 16.77 26.64 -13.54
N LYS A 272 17.18 25.53 -14.17
CA LYS A 272 16.59 25.06 -15.44
C LYS A 272 15.13 24.59 -15.28
N ASN A 273 14.79 24.00 -14.14
CA ASN A 273 13.47 23.43 -13.84
C ASN A 273 12.90 23.98 -12.52
N ALA A 274 13.34 25.17 -12.10
CA ALA A 274 12.76 25.85 -10.95
C ALA A 274 11.45 26.53 -11.37
N VAL A 275 10.44 26.46 -10.51
CA VAL A 275 9.13 27.10 -10.64
C VAL A 275 9.03 28.21 -9.62
#